data_AF-A0A832YRQ3-F1
#
_entry.id   AF-A0A832YRQ3-F1
#
_cell.length_a   1.000
_cell.length_b   1.000
_cell.length_c   1.000
_cell.angle_alpha   90.00
_cell.angle_beta   90.00
_cell.angle_gamma   90.00
#
_symmetry.space_group_name_H-M   'P 1'
#
loop_
_entity.id
_entity.type
_entity.pdbx_description
1 polymer ?
#
loop_
_entity_poly.entity_id
_entity_poly.type
_entity_poly.pdbx_seq_one_letter_code
_entity_poly.pdbx_strand_id
1 'polypeptide(L)'
;MKRAKKIKELALERIDILMNLAEEEFNKGNYDRMKRYIELSRKIAMKVRLPFPKKWKRRICKNCNTILIFGKNAKVRTKSDKNCPHVAIKCLNCGNIVKIPMIREKKLRRKNKLKSKHNYLHKNY
;
A
#
# COMPACT_ATOMS: atom_id res chain seq x y z
N MET A 1 -19.76 -22.59 -0.85
CA MET A 1 -18.56 -21.80 -0.44
C MET A 1 -17.41 -21.80 -1.46
N LYS A 2 -17.02 -22.92 -2.11
CA LYS A 2 -15.85 -22.99 -3.02
C LYS A 2 -15.85 -22.01 -4.21
N ARG A 3 -16.99 -21.78 -4.87
CA ARG A 3 -17.08 -20.89 -6.05
C ARG A 3 -16.71 -19.43 -5.74
N ALA A 4 -17.18 -18.89 -4.62
CA ALA A 4 -16.90 -17.50 -4.22
C ALA A 4 -15.41 -17.28 -3.88
N LYS A 5 -14.73 -18.29 -3.33
CA LYS A 5 -13.28 -18.25 -3.08
C LYS A 5 -12.50 -18.25 -4.38
N LYS A 6 -12.86 -19.13 -5.33
CA LYS A 6 -12.22 -19.20 -6.66
C LYS A 6 -12.37 -17.91 -7.47
N ILE A 7 -13.54 -17.26 -7.40
CA ILE A 7 -13.77 -15.95 -8.04
C ILE A 7 -12.86 -14.88 -7.42
N LYS A 8 -12.67 -14.91 -6.09
CA LYS A 8 -11.78 -13.96 -5.42
C LYS A 8 -10.32 -14.16 -5.80
N GLU A 9 -9.86 -15.40 -5.90
CA GLU A 9 -8.51 -15.75 -6.34
C GLU A 9 -8.25 -15.25 -7.77
N LEU A 10 -9.16 -15.58 -8.70
CA LEU A 10 -9.07 -15.12 -10.09
C LEU A 10 -9.10 -13.58 -10.21
N ALA A 11 -9.91 -12.92 -9.38
CA ALA A 11 -9.94 -11.46 -9.34
C ALA A 11 -8.64 -10.86 -8.83
N LEU A 12 -7.97 -11.49 -7.85
CA LEU A 12 -6.67 -11.05 -7.35
C LEU A 12 -5.58 -11.20 -8.42
N GLU A 13 -5.56 -12.34 -9.13
CA GLU A 13 -4.65 -12.57 -10.26
C GLU A 13 -4.86 -11.51 -11.34
N ARG A 14 -6.11 -11.25 -11.71
CA ARG A 14 -6.45 -10.26 -12.74
C ARG A 14 -6.06 -8.85 -12.34
N ILE A 15 -6.22 -8.49 -11.06
CA ILE A 15 -5.74 -7.21 -10.53
C ILE A 15 -4.21 -7.12 -10.60
N ASP A 16 -3.48 -8.18 -10.26
CA ASP A 16 -2.02 -8.17 -10.33
C ASP A 16 -1.52 -8.00 -11.77
N ILE A 17 -2.11 -8.73 -12.72
CA ILE A 17 -1.80 -8.59 -14.17
C ILE A 17 -2.08 -7.16 -14.66
N LEU A 18 -3.26 -6.61 -14.39
CA LEU A 18 -3.60 -5.24 -14.80
C LEU A 18 -2.66 -4.19 -14.20
N MET A 19 -2.23 -4.40 -12.95
CA MET A 19 -1.31 -3.47 -12.29
C MET A 19 0.11 -3.56 -12.83
N ASN A 20 0.59 -4.76 -13.19
CA ASN A 20 1.88 -4.93 -13.87
C ASN A 20 1.86 -4.23 -15.25
N LEU A 21 0.79 -4.43 -16.04
CA LEU A 21 0.62 -3.74 -17.32
C LEU A 21 0.56 -2.22 -17.15
N ALA A 22 -0.05 -1.71 -16.07
CA ALA A 22 -0.04 -0.28 -15.77
C ALA A 22 1.38 0.24 -15.49
N GLU A 23 2.23 -0.54 -14.82
CA GLU A 23 3.63 -0.20 -14.57
C GLU A 23 4.45 -0.17 -15.86
N GLU A 24 4.24 -1.12 -16.76
CA GLU A 24 4.85 -1.16 -18.09
C GLU A 24 4.44 0.04 -18.94
N GLU A 25 3.14 0.35 -19.04
CA GLU A 25 2.66 1.48 -19.83
C GLU A 25 3.11 2.83 -19.25
N PHE A 26 3.30 2.93 -17.94
CA PHE A 26 3.90 4.12 -17.34
C PHE A 26 5.34 4.33 -17.83
N ASN A 27 6.14 3.26 -17.91
CA ASN A 27 7.51 3.34 -18.41
C ASN A 27 7.56 3.66 -19.91
N LYS A 28 6.55 3.24 -20.69
CA LYS A 28 6.40 3.60 -22.11
C LYS A 28 5.88 5.02 -22.34
N GLY A 29 5.42 5.73 -21.29
CA GLY A 29 4.84 7.07 -21.40
C GLY A 29 3.35 7.11 -21.76
N ASN A 30 2.68 5.95 -21.87
CA ASN A 30 1.26 5.85 -22.23
C ASN A 30 0.36 6.05 -21.01
N TYR A 31 0.24 7.29 -20.53
CA TYR A 31 -0.46 7.60 -19.28
C TYR A 31 -1.96 7.29 -19.30
N ASP A 32 -2.64 7.45 -20.43
CA ASP A 32 -4.09 7.21 -20.51
C ASP A 32 -4.42 5.73 -20.41
N ARG A 33 -3.61 4.87 -21.05
CA ARG A 33 -3.75 3.41 -20.95
C ARG A 33 -3.43 2.93 -19.53
N MET A 34 -2.38 3.48 -18.91
CA MET A 34 -2.07 3.22 -17.50
C MET A 34 -3.26 3.57 -16.58
N LYS A 35 -3.81 4.78 -16.69
CA LYS A 35 -4.97 5.20 -15.89
C LYS A 35 -6.15 4.26 -16.08
N ARG A 36 -6.39 3.82 -17.32
CA ARG A 36 -7.46 2.87 -17.63
C ARG A 36 -7.26 1.52 -16.96
N TYR A 37 -6.05 0.97 -16.95
CA TYR A 37 -5.77 -0.30 -16.25
C TYR A 37 -6.00 -0.20 -14.73
N ILE A 38 -5.62 0.93 -14.12
CA ILE A 38 -5.86 1.20 -12.70
C ILE A 38 -7.37 1.34 -12.42
N GLU A 39 -8.11 2.01 -13.30
CA GLU A 39 -9.55 2.13 -13.18
C GLU A 39 -10.24 0.75 -13.23
N LEU A 40 -9.85 -0.09 -14.20
CA LEU A 40 -10.38 -1.44 -14.35
C LEU A 40 -10.06 -2.32 -13.13
N SER A 41 -8.83 -2.28 -12.62
CA SER A 41 -8.45 -3.07 -11.45
C SER A 41 -9.25 -2.66 -10.20
N ARG A 42 -9.52 -1.36 -10.03
CA ARG A 42 -10.41 -0.86 -8.96
C ARG A 42 -11.85 -1.31 -9.13
N LYS A 43 -12.40 -1.24 -10.35
CA LYS A 43 -13.78 -1.70 -10.64
C LYS A 43 -13.94 -3.19 -10.32
N ILE A 44 -12.95 -4.02 -10.67
CA ILE A 44 -12.93 -5.45 -10.31
C ILE A 44 -12.91 -5.63 -8.79
N ALA A 45 -12.02 -4.94 -8.09
CA ALA A 45 -11.91 -5.03 -6.63
C ALA A 45 -13.23 -4.64 -5.93
N MET A 46 -13.88 -3.56 -6.40
CA MET A 46 -15.18 -3.11 -5.88
C MET A 46 -16.29 -4.13 -6.14
N LYS A 47 -16.39 -4.64 -7.38
CA LYS A 47 -17.42 -5.61 -7.78
C LYS A 47 -17.34 -6.90 -6.95
N VAL A 48 -16.12 -7.40 -6.70
CA VAL A 48 -15.89 -8.63 -5.94
C VAL A 48 -15.83 -8.38 -4.42
N ARG A 49 -15.89 -7.11 -3.98
CA ARG A 49 -15.73 -6.67 -2.58
C ARG A 49 -14.43 -7.21 -1.96
N LEU A 50 -13.33 -7.07 -2.69
CA LEU A 50 -12.00 -7.50 -2.27
C LEU A 50 -11.17 -6.32 -1.73
N PRO A 51 -10.38 -6.53 -0.66
CA PRO A 51 -9.36 -5.57 -0.29
C PRO A 51 -8.27 -5.55 -1.37
N PHE A 52 -7.85 -4.34 -1.76
CA PHE A 52 -6.80 -4.20 -2.75
C PHE A 52 -5.49 -4.84 -2.25
N PRO A 53 -4.76 -5.60 -3.10
CA PRO A 53 -3.53 -6.29 -2.70
C PRO A 53 -2.53 -5.34 -2.03
N LYS A 54 -1.90 -5.78 -0.92
CA LYS A 54 -0.96 -4.95 -0.13
C LYS A 54 0.19 -4.39 -0.99
N LYS A 55 0.66 -5.16 -1.97
CA LYS A 55 1.69 -4.80 -2.96
C LYS A 55 1.33 -3.51 -3.72
N TRP A 56 0.08 -3.39 -4.17
CA TRP A 56 -0.37 -2.29 -5.02
C TRP A 56 -1.11 -1.19 -4.29
N LYS A 57 -1.69 -1.48 -3.12
CA LYS A 57 -2.55 -0.56 -2.36
C LYS A 57 -1.91 0.80 -2.06
N ARG A 58 -0.58 0.86 -1.95
CA ARG A 58 0.19 2.10 -1.69
C ARG A 58 0.86 2.68 -2.93
N ARG A 59 0.82 1.96 -4.05
CA ARG A 59 1.45 2.34 -5.34
C ARG A 59 0.47 2.99 -6.30
N ILE A 60 -0.70 3.42 -5.83
CA ILE A 60 -1.73 4.06 -6.66
C ILE A 60 -2.16 5.34 -5.95
N CYS A 61 -2.22 6.43 -6.71
CA CYS A 61 -2.84 7.65 -6.23
C CYS A 61 -4.37 7.51 -6.33
N LYS A 62 -5.07 7.62 -5.20
CA LYS A 62 -6.54 7.51 -5.19
C LYS A 62 -7.27 8.67 -5.87
N ASN A 63 -6.58 9.78 -6.12
CA ASN A 63 -7.15 10.99 -6.71
C ASN A 63 -7.06 10.94 -8.24
N CYS A 64 -5.84 10.91 -8.79
CA CYS A 64 -5.60 10.95 -10.24
C CYS A 64 -5.47 9.58 -10.92
N ASN A 65 -5.62 8.47 -10.18
CA ASN A 65 -5.46 7.09 -10.68
C ASN A 65 -4.13 6.84 -11.42
N THR A 66 -3.06 7.52 -11.03
CA THR A 66 -1.71 7.24 -11.55
C THR A 66 -1.01 6.22 -10.68
N ILE A 67 -0.18 5.37 -11.30
CA ILE A 67 0.74 4.52 -10.56
C ILE A 67 1.82 5.40 -9.90
N LEU A 68 2.20 5.09 -8.68
CA LEU A 68 3.20 5.81 -7.91
C LEU A 68 4.50 5.01 -7.93
N ILE A 69 5.47 5.50 -8.70
CA ILE A 69 6.84 5.00 -8.72
C ILE A 69 7.69 5.92 -7.84
N PHE A 70 8.17 5.35 -6.74
CA PHE A 70 8.99 6.09 -5.77
C PHE A 70 10.30 6.53 -6.42
N GLY A 71 10.62 7.81 -6.31
CA GLY A 71 11.79 8.41 -6.94
C GLY A 71 11.52 9.07 -8.30
N LYS A 72 10.46 8.67 -9.02
CA LYS A 72 10.05 9.32 -10.29
C LYS A 72 8.91 10.32 -10.05
N ASN A 73 7.70 9.83 -9.79
CA ASN A 73 6.48 10.66 -9.70
C ASN A 73 5.87 10.69 -8.28
N ALA A 74 6.54 10.07 -7.31
CA ALA A 74 6.10 10.00 -5.93
C ALA A 74 7.27 10.30 -4.97
N LYS A 75 7.01 11.19 -4.02
CA LYS A 75 7.95 11.56 -2.96
C LYS A 75 7.54 10.88 -1.66
N VAL A 76 8.41 10.03 -1.12
CA VAL A 76 8.18 9.31 0.14
C VAL A 76 9.03 9.94 1.23
N ARG A 77 8.40 10.30 2.36
CA ARG A 77 9.08 10.86 3.53
C ARG A 77 8.61 10.14 4.79
N THR A 78 9.55 9.74 5.62
CA THR A 78 9.26 9.16 6.94
C THR A 78 9.32 10.25 7.99
N LYS A 79 8.21 10.51 8.68
CA LYS A 79 8.15 11.44 9.80
C LYS A 79 8.09 10.65 11.11
N SER A 80 9.01 10.95 12.00
CA SER A 80 9.17 10.29 13.29
C SER A 80 8.49 11.02 14.45
N ASP A 81 7.44 11.80 14.17
CA ASP A 81 6.69 12.59 15.16
C ASP A 81 6.35 11.78 16.40
N LYS A 82 6.50 12.41 17.58
CA LYS A 82 6.39 11.77 18.90
C LYS A 82 5.02 11.10 19.10
N ASN A 83 3.96 11.73 18.58
CA ASN A 83 2.57 11.30 18.75
C ASN A 83 2.07 10.44 17.58
N CYS A 84 2.43 10.80 16.34
CA CYS A 84 1.90 10.17 15.13
C CYS A 84 3.01 9.85 14.12
N PRO A 85 3.86 8.85 14.38
CA PRO A 85 4.86 8.43 13.40
C PRO A 85 4.19 7.90 12.15
N HIS A 86 4.57 8.43 10.99
CA HIS A 86 3.92 8.10 9.73
C HIS A 86 4.87 8.16 8.54
N VAL A 87 4.56 7.37 7.52
CA VAL A 87 5.16 7.51 6.18
C VAL A 87 4.21 8.32 5.33
N ALA A 88 4.66 9.47 4.84
CA ALA A 88 3.92 10.31 3.91
C ALA A 88 4.36 10.01 2.47
N ILE A 89 3.40 9.68 1.61
CA ILE A 89 3.59 9.47 0.17
C ILE A 89 2.87 10.61 -0.54
N LYS A 90 3.62 11.52 -1.17
CA LYS A 90 3.09 12.62 -1.97
C LYS A 90 3.15 12.25 -3.44
N CYS A 91 2.00 12.33 -4.13
CA CYS A 91 1.94 12.27 -5.58
C CYS A 91 2.43 13.60 -6.15
N LEU A 92 3.43 13.58 -7.03
CA LEU A 92 3.96 14.77 -7.67
C LEU A 92 3.07 15.24 -8.84
N ASN A 93 2.17 14.39 -9.33
CA ASN A 93 1.29 14.69 -10.46
C ASN A 93 0.06 15.53 -10.07
N CYS A 94 -0.54 15.25 -8.91
CA CYS A 94 -1.76 15.95 -8.45
C CYS A 94 -1.63 16.55 -7.04
N GLY A 95 -0.47 16.42 -6.40
CA GLY A 95 -0.21 16.94 -5.06
C GLY A 95 -0.81 16.14 -3.90
N ASN A 96 -1.67 15.15 -4.15
CA ASN A 96 -2.32 14.37 -3.09
C ASN A 96 -1.30 13.67 -2.16
N ILE A 97 -1.57 13.70 -0.85
CA ILE A 97 -0.68 13.15 0.19
C ILE A 97 -1.41 12.04 0.94
N VAL A 98 -0.86 10.84 0.88
CA VAL A 98 -1.34 9.69 1.65
C VAL A 98 -0.41 9.46 2.83
N LYS A 99 -0.96 9.37 4.05
CA LYS A 99 -0.21 9.07 5.28
C LYS A 99 -0.46 7.64 5.71
N ILE A 100 0.62 6.93 6.06
CA ILE A 100 0.58 5.58 6.61
C ILE A 100 1.02 5.67 8.08
N PRO A 101 0.10 5.66 9.05
CA PRO A 101 0.44 5.71 10.46
C PRO A 101 1.09 4.39 10.91
N MET A 102 2.09 4.49 11.79
CA MET A 102 2.83 3.35 12.37
C MET A 102 2.67 3.27 13.90
N ILE A 103 1.54 3.80 14.41
CA ILE A 103 1.30 3.99 15.84
C ILE A 103 1.22 2.64 16.55
N ARG A 104 0.45 1.69 15.98
CA ARG A 104 0.24 0.36 16.58
C ARG A 104 1.55 -0.42 16.65
N GLU A 105 2.32 -0.40 15.59
CA GLU A 105 3.60 -1.07 15.45
C GLU A 105 4.63 -0.49 16.45
N LYS A 106 4.71 0.84 16.59
CA LYS A 106 5.58 1.47 17.60
C LYS A 106 5.16 1.12 19.04
N LYS A 107 3.85 1.10 19.34
CA LYS A 107 3.36 0.72 20.68
C LYS A 107 3.70 -0.74 20.99
N LEU A 108 3.51 -1.65 20.03
CA LEU A 108 3.87 -3.07 20.18
C LEU A 108 5.37 -3.23 20.44
N ARG A 109 6.21 -2.52 19.67
CA ARG A 109 7.67 -2.52 19.88
C ARG A 109 8.07 -2.04 21.28
N ARG A 110 7.43 -0.98 21.79
CA ARG A 110 7.65 -0.48 23.16
C ARG A 110 7.26 -1.54 24.21
N LYS A 111 6.10 -2.18 24.07
CA LYS A 111 5.64 -3.24 24.99
C LYS A 111 6.60 -4.44 25.01
N ASN A 112 7.07 -4.87 23.84
CA ASN A 112 8.02 -5.98 23.73
C ASN A 112 9.38 -5.65 24.37
N LYS A 113 9.87 -4.41 24.21
CA LYS A 113 11.11 -3.94 24.86
C LYS A 113 11.01 -3.92 26.39
N LEU A 114 9.84 -3.56 26.93
CA LEU A 114 9.58 -3.59 28.37
C LEU A 114 9.56 -5.04 28.88
N LYS A 115 8.87 -5.94 28.18
CA LYS A 115 8.84 -7.38 28.50
C LYS A 115 10.23 -8.03 28.47
N SER A 116 11.02 -7.76 27.44
CA SER A 116 12.38 -8.32 27.33
C SER A 116 13.28 -7.83 28.48
N LYS A 117 13.15 -6.56 28.86
CA LYS A 117 13.90 -5.98 30.00
C LYS A 117 13.49 -6.65 31.32
N HIS A 118 12.19 -6.84 31.54
CA HIS A 118 11.68 -7.54 32.72
C HIS A 118 12.17 -9.00 32.79
N ASN A 119 12.09 -9.75 31.68
CA ASN A 119 12.55 -11.14 31.62
C ASN A 119 14.06 -11.29 31.82
N TYR A 120 14.87 -10.31 31.38
CA TYR A 120 16.31 -10.30 31.64
C TYR A 120 16.62 -10.11 33.13
N LEU A 121 15.88 -9.21 33.80
CA LEU A 121 16.04 -8.97 35.23
C LEU A 121 15.69 -10.22 36.06
N HIS A 122 14.63 -10.96 35.69
CA HIS A 122 14.22 -12.18 36.40
C HIS A 122 15.06 -13.43 36.11
N LYS A 123 15.94 -13.42 35.10
CA LYS A 123 16.85 -14.54 34.80
C LYS A 123 18.20 -14.46 35.54
N ASN A 124 18.49 -13.32 36.16
CA ASN A 124 19.76 -13.06 36.86
C ASN A 124 19.59 -13.05 38.39
N TYR A 125 18.49 -13.60 38.89
CA TYR A 125 18.22 -13.91 40.29
C TYR A 125 17.89 -15.39 40.42
#